data_AF-A0AA37HSY5-F1
#
_entry.id   AF-A0AA37HSY5-F1
#
_cell.length_a   1.000
_cell.length_b   1.000
_cell.length_c   1.000
_cell.angle_alpha   90.00
_cell.angle_beta   90.00
_cell.angle_gamma   90.00
#
_symmetry.space_group_name_H-M   'P 1'
#
loop_
_entity.id
_entity.type
_entity.pdbx_description
1 polymer ?
#
loop_
_entity_poly.entity_id
_entity_poly.type
_entity_poly.pdbx_seq_one_letter_code
_entity_poly.pdbx_strand_id
1 'polypeptide(L)'
;MRALFLVALLAAAPAAAADRQPAPGRYCAAGVDLPGITIGPGPEVGIDLMDCPVATISGGRVRAPRCFGMGGAEVSYDTDLVVREDGALEHDDVTFRPCR
;
A
#
# COMPACT_ATOMS: atom_id res chain seq x y z
N MET A 1 -59.07 -15.25 -0.39
CA MET A 1 -58.37 -13.97 -0.12
C MET A 1 -57.76 -14.11 1.27
N ARG A 2 -56.46 -14.17 1.52
CA ARG A 2 -55.34 -13.34 1.04
C ARG A 2 -54.05 -14.14 1.24
N ALA A 3 -53.22 -14.20 0.20
CA ALA A 3 -51.84 -14.65 0.29
C ALA A 3 -51.00 -13.58 1.00
N LEU A 4 -50.08 -13.99 1.87
CA LEU A 4 -49.02 -13.14 2.41
C LEU A 4 -47.69 -13.71 1.91
N PHE A 5 -47.19 -13.10 0.84
CA PHE A 5 -45.86 -13.31 0.31
C PHE A 5 -44.84 -12.64 1.24
N LEU A 6 -43.95 -13.44 1.83
CA LEU A 6 -42.73 -12.96 2.49
C LEU A 6 -41.68 -12.70 1.43
N VAL A 7 -41.42 -11.43 1.14
CA VAL A 7 -40.31 -10.99 0.28
C VAL A 7 -39.05 -10.94 1.14
N ALA A 8 -38.13 -11.88 0.92
CA ALA A 8 -36.79 -11.83 1.49
C ALA A 8 -35.95 -10.78 0.74
N LEU A 9 -35.65 -9.66 1.39
CA LEU A 9 -34.66 -8.70 0.88
C LEU A 9 -33.26 -9.31 1.08
N LEU A 10 -32.65 -9.78 0.00
CA LEU A 10 -31.20 -9.97 -0.05
C LEU A 10 -30.55 -8.58 -0.12
N ALA A 11 -30.04 -8.10 1.03
CA ALA A 11 -29.16 -6.94 1.05
C ALA A 11 -27.83 -7.33 0.40
N ALA A 12 -27.59 -6.85 -0.83
CA ALA A 12 -26.28 -6.90 -1.47
C ALA A 12 -25.34 -5.95 -0.70
N ALA A 13 -24.58 -6.48 0.26
CA ALA A 13 -23.46 -5.75 0.83
C ALA A 13 -22.43 -5.52 -0.29
N PRO A 14 -21.88 -4.30 -0.44
CA PRO A 14 -20.81 -4.08 -1.38
C PRO A 14 -19.65 -4.97 -0.95
N ALA A 15 -19.22 -5.88 -1.82
CA ALA A 15 -17.98 -6.59 -1.61
C ALA A 15 -16.88 -5.53 -1.46
N ALA A 16 -16.30 -5.42 -0.27
CA ALA A 16 -15.13 -4.59 -0.05
C ALA A 16 -14.08 -5.04 -1.05
N ALA A 17 -13.75 -4.16 -2.01
CA ALA A 17 -12.67 -4.43 -2.94
C ALA A 17 -11.42 -4.65 -2.10
N ALA A 18 -10.78 -5.82 -2.25
CA ALA A 18 -9.52 -6.08 -1.58
C ALA A 18 -8.51 -5.01 -1.99
N ASP A 19 -7.82 -4.43 -1.02
CA ASP A 19 -6.77 -3.44 -1.29
C ASP A 19 -5.72 -4.05 -2.22
N ARG A 20 -5.43 -3.35 -3.32
CA ARG A 20 -4.41 -3.76 -4.27
C ARG A 20 -3.04 -3.76 -3.57
N GLN A 21 -2.32 -4.86 -3.67
CA GLN A 21 -0.94 -4.96 -3.21
C GLN A 21 0.02 -4.59 -4.35
N PRO A 22 1.13 -3.90 -4.05
CA PRO A 22 2.15 -3.64 -5.05
C PRO A 22 2.93 -4.92 -5.37
N ALA A 23 3.40 -5.04 -6.61
CA ALA A 23 4.29 -6.14 -6.97
C ALA A 23 5.68 -5.93 -6.32
N PRO A 24 6.38 -7.01 -5.92
CA PRO A 24 7.76 -6.91 -5.48
C PRO A 24 8.65 -6.26 -6.55
N GLY A 25 9.58 -5.41 -6.13
CA GLY A 25 10.50 -4.71 -7.02
C GLY A 25 10.90 -3.32 -6.53
N ARG A 26 11.69 -2.64 -7.35
CA ARG A 26 12.15 -1.27 -7.11
C ARG A 26 11.32 -0.30 -7.93
N TYR A 27 10.88 0.78 -7.29
CA TYR A 27 10.09 1.85 -7.87
C TYR A 27 10.90 3.15 -7.80
N CYS A 28 11.03 3.82 -8.95
CA CYS A 28 11.80 5.03 -9.16
C CYS A 28 10.85 6.23 -9.28
N ALA A 29 11.18 7.34 -8.63
CA ALA A 29 10.39 8.57 -8.73
C ALA A 29 10.33 9.08 -10.18
N ALA A 30 9.13 9.42 -10.64
CA ALA A 30 8.91 9.89 -12.01
C ALA A 30 9.04 11.41 -12.07
N GLY A 31 10.06 11.90 -12.78
CA GLY A 31 10.22 13.34 -13.05
C GLY A 31 10.87 14.15 -11.93
N VAL A 32 11.31 13.50 -10.84
CA VAL A 32 12.04 14.11 -9.73
C VAL A 32 13.18 13.19 -9.28
N ASP A 33 14.24 13.76 -8.71
CA ASP A 33 15.38 13.02 -8.17
C ASP A 33 15.17 12.77 -6.67
N LEU A 34 14.52 11.66 -6.34
CA LEU A 34 14.24 11.21 -4.99
C LEU A 34 14.70 9.75 -4.81
N PRO A 35 15.03 9.33 -3.57
CA PRO A 35 15.25 7.93 -3.26
C PRO A 35 14.08 7.06 -3.71
N GLY A 36 14.37 5.88 -4.26
CA GLY A 36 13.34 4.95 -4.71
C GLY A 36 12.68 4.20 -3.56
N ILE A 37 11.49 3.66 -3.84
CA ILE A 37 10.76 2.75 -2.94
C ILE A 37 11.08 1.31 -3.35
N THR A 38 11.33 0.42 -2.40
CA THR A 38 11.54 -1.01 -2.64
C THR A 38 10.44 -1.80 -1.97
N ILE A 39 9.78 -2.68 -2.72
CA ILE A 39 8.80 -3.64 -2.21
C ILE A 39 9.46 -5.01 -2.23
N GLY A 40 9.60 -5.63 -1.06
CA GLY A 40 10.16 -6.97 -0.91
C GLY A 40 9.25 -8.06 -1.48
N PRO A 41 9.77 -9.28 -1.64
CA PRO A 41 8.94 -10.45 -1.94
C PRO A 41 8.07 -10.89 -0.75
N GLY A 42 8.37 -10.41 0.46
CA GLY A 42 7.61 -10.61 1.69
C GLY A 42 7.07 -9.28 2.23
N PRO A 43 7.05 -9.08 3.56
CA PRO A 43 6.52 -7.86 4.18
C PRO A 43 7.52 -6.69 4.18
N GLU A 44 8.70 -6.84 3.59
CA GLU A 44 9.75 -5.82 3.63
C GLU A 44 9.39 -4.62 2.73
N VAL A 45 9.62 -3.41 3.24
CA VAL A 45 9.49 -2.17 2.46
C VAL A 45 10.70 -1.29 2.74
N GLY A 46 11.34 -0.79 1.68
CA GLY A 46 12.31 0.30 1.75
C GLY A 46 11.66 1.59 1.25
N ILE A 47 11.62 2.64 2.07
CA ILE A 47 10.94 3.91 1.76
C ILE A 47 11.57 5.03 2.60
N ASP A 48 11.68 6.25 2.05
CA ASP A 48 12.20 7.44 2.74
C ASP A 48 13.55 7.25 3.43
N LEU A 49 14.44 6.51 2.77
CA LEU A 49 15.78 6.14 3.28
C LEU A 49 15.72 5.30 4.57
N MET A 50 14.62 4.58 4.78
CA MET A 50 14.45 3.61 5.86
C MET A 50 14.22 2.21 5.32
N ASP A 51 14.73 1.23 6.06
CA ASP A 51 14.46 -0.18 5.86
C ASP A 51 13.44 -0.66 6.89
N CYS A 52 12.26 -1.11 6.43
CA CYS A 52 11.18 -1.64 7.26
C CYS A 52 11.05 -3.15 7.04
N PRO A 53 11.58 -4.02 7.92
CA PRO A 53 11.60 -5.47 7.69
C PRO A 53 10.22 -6.14 7.74
N VAL A 54 9.27 -5.53 8.45
CA VAL A 54 7.90 -6.04 8.57
C VAL A 54 6.94 -4.87 8.46
N ALA A 55 6.41 -4.66 7.26
CA ALA A 55 5.40 -3.66 6.97
C ALA A 55 4.08 -4.29 6.50
N THR A 56 3.01 -3.54 6.65
CA THR A 56 1.69 -3.84 6.09
C THR A 56 1.29 -2.69 5.17
N ILE A 57 0.89 -3.02 3.95
CA ILE A 57 0.35 -2.05 2.99
C ILE A 57 -1.16 -2.29 2.90
N SER A 58 -1.97 -1.33 3.34
CA SER A 58 -3.43 -1.41 3.27
C SER A 58 -4.06 -0.03 3.39
N GLY A 59 -5.24 0.15 2.78
CA GLY A 59 -5.98 1.41 2.80
C GLY A 59 -5.18 2.61 2.30
N GLY A 60 -4.29 2.41 1.32
CA GLY A 60 -3.42 3.47 0.79
C GLY A 60 -2.34 3.95 1.75
N ARG A 61 -1.93 3.10 2.71
CA ARG A 61 -0.90 3.40 3.70
C ARG A 61 0.08 2.26 3.85
N VAL A 62 1.30 2.58 4.24
CA VAL A 62 2.29 1.61 4.72
C VAL A 62 2.50 1.83 6.22
N ARG A 63 2.43 0.73 6.98
CA ARG A 63 2.66 0.73 8.43
C ARG A 63 3.69 -0.31 8.80
N ALA A 64 4.65 0.07 9.63
CA ALA A 64 5.63 -0.84 10.20
C ALA A 64 5.91 -0.46 11.65
N PRO A 65 5.90 -1.41 12.60
CA PRO A 65 6.23 -1.10 13.99
C PRO A 65 7.70 -0.74 14.16
N ARG A 66 8.56 -1.16 13.22
CA ARG A 66 10.02 -0.94 13.25
C ARG A 66 10.57 -0.71 11.85
N CYS A 67 11.21 0.42 11.66
CA CYS A 67 12.07 0.73 10.53
C CYS A 67 13.39 1.28 11.03
N PHE A 68 14.42 1.17 10.20
CA PHE A 68 15.77 1.60 10.50
C PHE A 68 16.21 2.62 9.46
N GLY A 69 16.44 3.85 9.90
CA GLY A 69 17.02 4.90 9.06
C GLY A 69 18.53 4.90 9.07
N MET A 70 19.12 5.86 8.35
CA MET A 70 20.55 6.13 8.38
C MET A 70 21.01 6.41 9.83
N GLY A 71 21.92 5.59 10.34
CA GLY A 71 22.39 5.64 11.73
C GLY A 71 21.83 4.53 12.65
N GLY A 72 20.93 3.69 12.14
CA GLY A 72 20.46 2.48 12.83
C GLY A 72 19.43 2.71 13.94
N ALA A 73 18.92 3.93 14.08
CA ALA A 73 17.83 4.23 15.01
C ALA A 73 16.55 3.50 14.58
N GLU A 74 15.92 2.82 15.54
CA GLU A 74 14.64 2.15 15.35
C GLU A 74 13.50 3.16 15.57
N VAL A 75 12.58 3.24 14.60
CA VAL A 75 11.38 4.09 14.66
C VAL A 75 10.15 3.32 14.20
N SER A 76 8.98 3.63 14.76
CA SER A 76 7.71 3.22 14.18
C SER A 76 7.41 4.06 12.94
N TYR A 77 6.79 3.46 11.93
CA TYR A 77 6.49 4.12 10.65
C TYR A 77 5.03 3.93 10.23
N ASP A 78 4.37 5.02 9.85
CA ASP A 78 3.00 5.03 9.32
C ASP A 78 2.85 6.22 8.37
N THR A 79 2.86 5.95 7.06
CA THR A 79 2.75 6.98 6.02
C THR A 79 1.81 6.55 4.89
N ASP A 80 1.48 7.46 3.99
CA ASP A 80 0.73 7.15 2.77
C ASP A 80 1.55 6.30 1.80
N LEU A 81 0.87 5.37 1.13
CA LEU A 81 1.43 4.62 0.01
C LEU A 81 0.27 4.06 -0.79
N VAL A 82 -0.14 4.77 -1.83
CA VAL A 82 -1.28 4.39 -2.67
C VAL A 82 -0.80 3.57 -3.85
N VAL A 83 -1.40 2.39 -4.04
CA VAL A 83 -1.16 1.56 -5.22
C VAL A 83 -2.18 1.92 -6.31
N ARG A 84 -1.69 2.52 -7.40
CA ARG A 84 -2.52 2.99 -8.52
C ARG A 84 -2.96 1.83 -9.41
N GLU A 85 -3.96 2.10 -10.27
CA GLU A 85 -4.50 1.12 -11.23
C GLU A 85 -3.45 0.58 -12.23
N ASP A 86 -2.47 1.41 -12.59
CA ASP A 86 -1.38 1.06 -13.51
C ASP A 86 -0.22 0.35 -12.81
N GLY A 87 -0.34 0.05 -11.51
CA GLY A 87 0.70 -0.55 -10.69
C GLY A 87 1.78 0.42 -10.23
N ALA A 88 1.68 1.72 -10.56
CA ALA A 88 2.54 2.73 -9.95
C ALA A 88 2.19 2.94 -8.47
N LEU A 89 3.14 3.49 -7.73
CA LEU A 89 2.95 3.91 -6.34
C LEU A 89 2.83 5.43 -6.29
N GLU A 90 2.02 5.93 -5.37
CA GLU A 90 1.97 7.34 -5.03
C GLU A 90 2.24 7.48 -3.53
N HIS A 91 3.18 8.37 -3.21
CA HIS A 91 3.61 8.67 -1.86
C HIS A 91 4.10 10.13 -1.83
N ASP A 92 3.67 10.92 -0.85
CA ASP A 92 4.01 12.35 -0.73
C ASP A 92 3.77 13.15 -2.03
N ASP A 93 2.61 12.90 -2.68
CA ASP A 93 2.21 13.48 -3.98
C ASP A 93 3.17 13.17 -5.16
N VAL A 94 4.13 12.26 -4.97
CA VAL A 94 5.08 11.82 -6.00
C VAL A 94 4.66 10.45 -6.54
N THR A 95 4.66 10.32 -7.87
CA THR A 95 4.45 9.03 -8.53
C THR A 95 5.77 8.28 -8.69
N PHE A 96 5.81 7.03 -8.23
CA PHE A 96 6.92 6.10 -8.41
C PHE A 96 6.52 4.98 -9.35
N ARG A 97 7.35 4.70 -10.35
CA ARG A 97 7.10 3.64 -11.35
C ARG A 97 8.14 2.54 -11.22
N PRO A 98 7.83 1.29 -11.60
CA PRO A 98 8.86 0.25 -11.69
C PRO A 98 10.08 0.78 -12.43
N CYS A 99 11.25 0.67 -11.80
CA CYS A 99 12.50 1.06 -12.42
C CYS A 99 12.71 0.19 -13.67
N ARG A 100 13.23 0.79 -14.75
CA ARG A 100 13.59 0.08 -15.98
C ARG A 100 14.97 -0.53 -15.89
#